data_AF-A0A2A7U7H4-F1
#
_entry.id   AF-A0A2A7U7H4-F1
#
_cell.length_a   1.000
_cell.length_b   1.000
_cell.length_c   1.000
_cell.angle_alpha   90.00
_cell.angle_beta   90.00
_cell.angle_gamma   90.00
#
_symmetry.space_group_name_H-M   'P 1'
#
loop_
_entity.id
_entity.type
_entity.pdbx_description
1 polymer ?
#
loop_
_entity_poly.entity_id
_entity_poly.type
_entity_poly.pdbx_seq_one_letter_code
_entity_poly.pdbx_strand_id
1 'polypeptide(L)'
;MAIATIPGWIGSSAVAETGERWMSAARRAVRLSPSGWMSEMAGRSKEILVTLNGSNNGFSSTWLVEHIEGLVNGNITGHVIKIVITSGTTLINDPSNLEEEVIYIPDTWGACTNIIIENHGRILGRGGNGGGQWRGGEPGYHAIQNDLGTKLIIRNHGIIAGGGGGGSSAHREISGGREYGGGGGAPLGLGGRAPYANGNNASIDNPGSGAEYAGKGGGWGQNGANDSYSGGKAGMAVRNKAPTWEVRGTIYGAVP
;
A
#
# COMPACT_ATOMS: atom_id res chain seq x y z
N MET A 1 13.25 20.09 -8.48
CA MET A 1 12.87 21.40 -7.90
C MET A 1 12.04 22.14 -8.94
N ALA A 2 10.80 22.48 -8.64
CA ALA A 2 9.93 23.15 -9.61
C ALA A 2 10.58 24.37 -10.28
N ILE A 3 10.25 24.56 -11.56
CA ILE A 3 10.74 25.69 -12.37
C ILE A 3 10.32 27.00 -11.71
N ALA A 4 11.25 27.94 -11.58
CA ALA A 4 11.06 29.22 -10.94
C ALA A 4 9.82 29.97 -11.47
N THR A 5 9.09 30.63 -10.57
CA THR A 5 7.93 31.46 -10.92
C THR A 5 8.28 32.92 -11.20
N ILE A 6 9.53 33.31 -10.94
CA ILE A 6 10.01 34.69 -11.11
C ILE A 6 10.33 34.94 -12.60
N PRO A 7 9.68 35.95 -13.24
CA PRO A 7 10.01 36.35 -14.60
C PRO A 7 11.51 36.69 -14.73
N GLY A 8 12.17 36.13 -15.75
CA GLY A 8 13.61 36.29 -15.99
C GLY A 8 14.48 35.10 -15.57
N TRP A 9 14.03 34.27 -14.62
CA TRP A 9 14.77 33.08 -14.16
C TRP A 9 14.18 31.75 -14.64
N ILE A 10 13.05 31.80 -15.37
CA ILE A 10 12.34 30.60 -15.85
C ILE A 10 13.23 29.77 -16.78
N GLY A 11 14.00 30.41 -17.67
CA GLY A 11 14.85 29.71 -18.63
C GLY A 11 15.97 28.90 -17.96
N SER A 12 16.76 29.52 -17.08
CA SER A 12 17.85 28.83 -16.37
C SER A 12 17.32 27.78 -15.39
N SER A 13 16.21 28.06 -14.71
CA SER A 13 15.56 27.08 -13.83
C SER A 13 14.94 25.90 -14.59
N ALA A 14 14.39 26.12 -15.79
CA ALA A 14 13.90 25.04 -16.66
C ALA A 14 15.03 24.10 -17.09
N VAL A 15 16.20 24.63 -17.45
CA VAL A 15 17.37 23.80 -17.78
C VAL A 15 17.80 22.99 -16.56
N ALA A 16 17.85 23.60 -15.37
CA ALA A 16 18.22 22.91 -14.14
C ALA A 16 17.23 21.78 -13.77
N GLU A 17 15.93 22.01 -13.92
CA GLU A 17 14.89 21.04 -13.58
C GLU A 17 14.77 19.91 -14.61
N THR A 18 14.98 20.20 -15.89
CA THR A 18 14.71 19.24 -16.97
C THR A 18 15.97 18.58 -17.55
N GLY A 19 17.12 19.23 -17.40
CA GLY A 19 18.37 18.87 -18.10
C GLY A 19 18.41 19.32 -19.56
N GLU A 20 17.33 19.92 -20.08
CA GLU A 20 17.16 20.23 -21.49
C GLU A 20 17.53 21.68 -21.81
N ARG A 21 18.46 21.88 -22.75
CA ARG A 21 18.85 23.22 -23.22
C ARG A 21 17.87 23.80 -24.25
N TRP A 22 17.14 22.94 -24.95
CA TRP A 22 16.15 23.34 -25.94
C TRP A 22 14.79 23.51 -25.28
N MET A 23 14.19 24.70 -25.40
CA MET A 23 12.91 24.99 -24.75
C MET A 23 11.79 24.05 -25.17
N SER A 24 11.75 23.61 -26.43
CA SER A 24 10.77 22.62 -26.89
C SER A 24 10.94 21.26 -26.22
N ALA A 25 12.17 20.86 -25.87
CA ALA A 25 12.45 19.64 -25.13
C ALA A 25 12.16 19.81 -23.63
N ALA A 26 12.57 20.93 -23.02
CA ALA A 26 12.26 21.25 -21.63
C ALA A 26 10.74 21.30 -21.38
N ARG A 27 9.97 21.90 -22.30
CA ARG A 27 8.49 21.91 -22.24
C ARG A 27 7.90 20.51 -22.26
N ARG A 28 8.39 19.63 -23.14
CA ARG A 28 7.97 18.22 -23.17
C ARG A 28 8.29 17.49 -21.86
N ALA A 29 9.47 17.73 -21.28
CA ALA A 29 9.89 17.10 -20.03
C ALA A 29 8.96 17.46 -18.84
N VAL A 30 8.32 18.65 -18.88
CA VAL A 30 7.31 19.06 -17.90
C VAL A 30 5.86 18.90 -18.42
N ARG A 31 5.66 18.10 -19.47
CA ARG A 31 4.36 17.72 -20.05
C ARG A 31 3.54 18.90 -20.60
N LEU A 32 4.21 19.86 -21.23
CA LEU A 32 3.59 20.90 -22.05
C LEU A 32 3.84 20.64 -23.54
N SER A 33 2.98 21.24 -24.38
CA SER A 33 3.18 21.26 -25.83
C SER A 33 4.56 21.85 -26.17
N PRO A 34 5.27 21.35 -27.22
CA PRO A 34 6.60 21.84 -27.58
C PRO A 34 6.64 23.34 -27.90
N SER A 35 5.54 23.89 -28.41
CA SER A 35 5.31 25.31 -28.62
C SER A 35 4.47 25.91 -27.48
N GLY A 36 4.71 27.18 -27.15
CA GLY A 36 3.92 27.95 -26.20
C GLY A 36 4.76 28.91 -25.37
N TRP A 37 4.15 29.53 -24.36
CA TRP A 37 4.77 30.60 -23.58
C TRP A 37 5.64 30.03 -22.46
N MET A 38 6.83 30.61 -22.26
CA MET A 38 7.73 30.20 -21.18
C MET A 38 7.09 30.34 -19.79
N SER A 39 6.18 31.32 -19.62
CA SER A 39 5.41 31.50 -18.39
C SER A 39 4.57 30.29 -17.99
N GLU A 40 4.16 29.43 -18.94
CA GLU A 40 3.38 28.22 -18.65
C GLU A 40 4.20 27.14 -17.91
N MET A 41 5.53 27.26 -17.95
CA MET A 41 6.44 26.35 -17.26
C MET A 41 6.67 26.74 -15.81
N ALA A 42 6.35 27.97 -15.42
CA ALA A 42 6.50 28.44 -14.04
C ALA A 42 5.76 27.50 -13.07
N GLY A 43 6.45 27.02 -12.04
CA GLY A 43 5.91 26.11 -11.03
C GLY A 43 5.71 24.66 -11.48
N ARG A 44 6.10 24.31 -12.72
CA ARG A 44 6.06 22.92 -13.21
C ARG A 44 7.32 22.17 -12.82
N SER A 45 7.20 20.85 -12.69
CA SER A 45 8.33 19.97 -12.43
C SER A 45 8.30 18.74 -13.33
N LYS A 46 9.47 18.14 -13.52
CA LYS A 46 9.62 16.84 -14.17
C LYS A 46 8.89 15.77 -13.34
N GLU A 47 8.38 14.75 -14.03
CA GLU A 47 7.83 13.57 -13.39
C GLU A 47 8.91 12.83 -12.59
N ILE A 48 8.58 12.48 -11.35
CA ILE A 48 9.40 11.60 -10.52
C ILE A 48 8.93 10.17 -10.75
N LEU A 49 9.83 9.31 -11.21
CA LEU A 49 9.54 7.91 -11.46
C LEU A 49 10.20 7.04 -10.38
N VAL A 50 9.39 6.34 -9.60
CA VAL A 50 9.85 5.32 -8.65
C VAL A 50 9.41 3.96 -9.18
N THR A 51 10.37 3.08 -9.44
CA THR A 51 10.09 1.72 -9.95
C THR A 51 10.41 0.69 -8.87
N LEU A 52 9.40 -0.11 -8.51
CA LEU A 52 9.49 -1.22 -7.57
C LEU A 52 9.49 -2.54 -8.36
N ASN A 53 10.65 -3.20 -8.42
CA ASN A 53 10.90 -4.35 -9.30
C ASN A 53 11.36 -5.64 -8.59
N GLY A 54 11.36 -5.65 -7.26
CA GLY A 54 11.66 -6.84 -6.46
C GLY A 54 10.54 -7.13 -5.47
N SER A 55 10.15 -8.40 -5.36
CA SER A 55 9.17 -8.81 -4.34
C SER A 55 9.74 -8.57 -2.94
N ASN A 56 8.93 -8.00 -2.06
CA ASN A 56 9.32 -7.68 -0.69
C ASN A 56 8.15 -8.01 0.26
N ASN A 57 8.40 -8.95 1.18
CA ASN A 57 7.40 -9.44 2.14
C ASN A 57 7.42 -8.68 3.49
N GLY A 58 8.19 -7.60 3.56
CA GLY A 58 8.30 -6.66 4.67
C GLY A 58 8.60 -5.26 4.12
N PHE A 59 7.77 -4.79 3.19
CA PHE A 59 7.91 -3.48 2.57
C PHE A 59 7.54 -2.38 3.57
N SER A 60 8.39 -1.35 3.67
CA SER A 60 8.17 -0.19 4.53
C SER A 60 7.59 0.96 3.70
N SER A 61 6.35 1.34 4.02
CA SER A 61 5.69 2.54 3.51
C SER A 61 6.43 3.83 3.93
N THR A 62 6.97 3.86 5.15
CA THR A 62 7.84 4.95 5.64
C THR A 62 9.06 5.13 4.74
N TRP A 63 9.76 4.04 4.41
CA TRP A 63 10.90 4.10 3.47
C TRP A 63 10.48 4.67 2.11
N LEU A 64 9.30 4.29 1.59
CA LEU A 64 8.83 4.79 0.30
C LEU A 64 8.58 6.31 0.34
N VAL A 65 7.97 6.81 1.43
CA VAL A 65 7.74 8.23 1.65
C VAL A 65 9.08 8.98 1.71
N GLU A 66 9.99 8.55 2.59
CA GLU A 66 11.32 9.16 2.74
C GLU A 66 12.14 9.11 1.44
N HIS A 67 12.03 8.02 0.68
CA HIS A 67 12.71 7.88 -0.61
C HIS A 67 12.20 8.90 -1.62
N ILE A 68 10.87 9.05 -1.76
CA ILE A 68 10.26 10.03 -2.67
C ILE A 68 10.60 11.45 -2.24
N GLU A 69 10.53 11.76 -0.95
CA GLU A 69 10.90 13.08 -0.43
C GLU A 69 12.38 13.40 -0.66
N GLY A 70 13.26 12.40 -0.51
CA GLY A 70 14.67 12.51 -0.87
C GLY A 70 14.89 12.84 -2.35
N LEU A 71 14.12 12.22 -3.27
CA LEU A 71 14.23 12.50 -4.71
C LEU A 71 13.83 13.93 -5.09
N VAL A 72 12.99 14.58 -4.27
CA VAL A 72 12.55 15.97 -4.50
C VAL A 72 13.21 16.97 -3.55
N ASN A 73 14.22 16.55 -2.78
CA ASN A 73 14.87 17.35 -1.73
C ASN A 73 13.84 18.01 -0.78
N GLY A 74 12.78 17.28 -0.42
CA GLY A 74 11.69 17.73 0.43
C GLY A 74 10.69 18.72 -0.21
N ASN A 75 10.92 19.19 -1.44
CA ASN A 75 9.98 20.09 -2.13
C ASN A 75 9.13 19.35 -3.17
N ILE A 76 7.97 18.87 -2.73
CA ILE A 76 7.07 18.08 -3.55
C ILE A 76 6.13 18.91 -4.45
N THR A 77 6.16 20.23 -4.30
CA THR A 77 5.25 21.17 -4.99
C THR A 77 5.33 21.04 -6.51
N GLY A 78 4.18 20.92 -7.17
CA GLY A 78 4.09 20.91 -8.63
C GLY A 78 4.55 19.60 -9.29
N HIS A 79 5.17 18.68 -8.55
CA HIS A 79 5.59 17.39 -9.07
C HIS A 79 4.39 16.49 -9.41
N VAL A 80 4.62 15.60 -10.38
CA VAL A 80 3.81 14.38 -10.47
C VAL A 80 4.73 13.23 -10.13
N ILE A 81 4.24 12.35 -9.27
CA ILE A 81 4.98 11.19 -8.81
C ILE A 81 4.33 9.97 -9.41
N LYS A 82 5.11 9.16 -10.11
CA LYS A 82 4.67 7.89 -10.68
C LYS A 82 5.38 6.74 -9.97
N ILE A 83 4.61 5.92 -9.26
CA ILE A 83 5.07 4.71 -8.59
C ILE A 83 4.67 3.54 -9.47
N VAL A 84 5.65 2.82 -10.02
CA VAL A 84 5.45 1.68 -10.91
C VAL A 84 5.78 0.40 -10.16
N ILE A 85 4.80 -0.48 -10.00
CA ILE A 85 5.01 -1.84 -9.48
C ILE A 85 5.05 -2.76 -10.69
N THR A 86 6.20 -3.39 -10.92
CA THR A 86 6.40 -4.21 -12.13
C THR A 86 5.74 -5.59 -12.03
N SER A 87 5.48 -6.22 -13.19
CA SER A 87 4.93 -7.58 -13.25
C SER A 87 5.82 -8.59 -12.52
N GLY A 88 5.21 -9.52 -11.79
CA GLY A 88 5.91 -10.50 -10.96
C GLY A 88 6.39 -9.97 -9.60
N THR A 89 6.20 -8.67 -9.31
CA THR A 89 6.51 -8.09 -7.99
C THR A 89 5.34 -8.27 -7.04
N THR A 90 5.62 -8.78 -5.83
CA THR A 90 4.67 -8.83 -4.70
C THR A 90 5.19 -7.99 -3.55
N LEU A 91 4.40 -7.02 -3.11
CA LEU A 91 4.70 -6.16 -1.96
C LEU A 91 3.72 -6.47 -0.83
N ILE A 92 4.27 -6.77 0.35
CA ILE A 92 3.51 -7.03 1.58
C ILE A 92 4.11 -6.19 2.69
N ASN A 93 3.29 -5.55 3.51
CA ASN A 93 3.79 -4.64 4.54
C ASN A 93 4.64 -5.36 5.59
N ASP A 94 5.59 -4.61 6.13
CA ASP A 94 6.35 -5.00 7.32
C ASP A 94 5.45 -5.00 8.56
N PRO A 95 5.28 -6.15 9.26
CA PRO A 95 4.48 -6.21 10.49
C PRO A 95 5.13 -5.51 11.68
N SER A 96 6.44 -5.19 11.61
CA SER A 96 7.16 -4.45 12.64
C SER A 96 6.98 -2.94 12.53
N ASN A 97 6.45 -2.47 11.39
CA ASN A 97 6.13 -1.07 11.23
C ASN A 97 4.82 -0.75 11.97
N LEU A 98 4.73 0.45 12.56
CA LEU A 98 3.49 0.96 13.15
C LEU A 98 2.41 1.24 12.10
N GLU A 99 2.81 1.29 10.83
CA GLU A 99 1.95 1.57 9.69
C GLU A 99 1.21 0.30 9.26
N GLU A 100 -0.11 0.42 9.11
CA GLU A 100 -1.00 -0.70 8.83
C GLU A 100 -1.11 -0.96 7.31
N GLU A 101 -0.24 -0.39 6.48
CA GLU A 101 -0.37 -0.39 5.02
C GLU A 101 0.93 -0.68 4.26
N VAL A 102 0.83 -1.09 3.00
CA VAL A 102 1.98 -1.31 2.12
C VAL A 102 2.45 0.00 1.50
N ILE A 103 1.50 0.83 1.06
CA ILE A 103 1.77 2.14 0.46
C ILE A 103 0.98 3.19 1.22
N TYR A 104 1.68 4.17 1.76
CA TYR A 104 1.10 5.34 2.41
C TYR A 104 1.28 6.57 1.52
N ILE A 105 0.17 7.25 1.23
CA ILE A 105 0.15 8.54 0.53
C ILE A 105 -0.29 9.63 1.52
N PRO A 106 0.65 10.41 2.07
CA PRO A 106 0.37 11.38 3.12
C PRO A 106 -0.36 12.63 2.60
N ASP A 107 -1.09 13.29 3.48
CA ASP A 107 -1.78 14.55 3.17
C ASP A 107 -0.82 15.73 2.93
N THR A 108 0.37 15.69 3.54
CA THR A 108 1.48 16.64 3.35
C THR A 108 1.91 16.76 1.88
N TRP A 109 1.63 15.74 1.07
CA TRP A 109 1.88 15.74 -0.37
C TRP A 109 0.81 16.48 -1.18
N GLY A 110 -0.11 17.19 -0.52
CA GLY A 110 -1.19 17.95 -1.16
C GLY A 110 -0.73 19.02 -2.15
N ALA A 111 0.52 19.46 -2.10
CA ALA A 111 1.12 20.38 -3.07
C ALA A 111 1.54 19.72 -4.40
N CYS A 112 1.50 18.38 -4.49
CA CYS A 112 1.69 17.67 -5.76
C CYS A 112 0.61 18.04 -6.77
N THR A 113 0.98 17.96 -8.05
CA THR A 113 0.00 17.98 -9.14
C THR A 113 -0.86 16.73 -9.05
N ASN A 114 -0.25 15.54 -9.14
CA ASN A 114 -0.92 14.22 -9.04
C ASN A 114 0.07 13.16 -8.53
N ILE A 115 -0.45 12.06 -8.01
CA ILE A 115 0.32 10.85 -7.73
C ILE A 115 -0.32 9.71 -8.50
N ILE A 116 0.48 8.92 -9.20
CA ILE A 116 0.02 7.84 -10.04
C ILE A 116 0.63 6.54 -9.53
N ILE A 117 -0.22 5.59 -9.13
CA ILE A 117 0.19 4.20 -8.90
C ILE A 117 -0.13 3.42 -10.17
N GLU A 118 0.92 2.94 -10.83
CA GLU A 118 0.86 2.06 -12.00
C GLU A 118 1.22 0.64 -11.53
N ASN A 119 0.20 -0.16 -11.24
CA ASN A 119 0.38 -1.49 -10.67
C ASN A 119 0.27 -2.58 -11.73
N HIS A 120 1.36 -3.30 -11.99
CA HIS A 120 1.36 -4.56 -12.75
C HIS A 120 1.65 -5.79 -11.87
N GLY A 121 1.87 -5.60 -10.57
CA GLY A 121 2.19 -6.64 -9.60
C GLY A 121 1.08 -6.85 -8.58
N ARG A 122 1.47 -7.19 -7.35
CA ARG A 122 0.57 -7.49 -6.23
C ARG A 122 0.91 -6.59 -5.05
N ILE A 123 -0.06 -5.78 -4.61
CA ILE A 123 0.04 -4.94 -3.41
C ILE A 123 -0.90 -5.53 -2.38
N LEU A 124 -0.37 -6.16 -1.34
CA LEU A 124 -1.15 -6.96 -0.40
C LEU A 124 -0.88 -6.49 1.03
N GLY A 125 -1.89 -5.97 1.72
CA GLY A 125 -1.81 -5.84 3.17
C GLY A 125 -1.59 -7.22 3.80
N ARG A 126 -0.74 -7.32 4.80
CA ARG A 126 -0.42 -8.54 5.53
C ARG A 126 -1.64 -9.05 6.28
N GLY A 127 -1.80 -10.36 6.35
CA GLY A 127 -2.86 -10.96 7.14
C GLY A 127 -2.62 -10.81 8.65
N GLY A 128 -3.72 -10.70 9.39
CA GLY A 128 -3.70 -10.63 10.85
C GLY A 128 -3.32 -11.96 11.48
N ASN A 129 -2.74 -11.91 12.68
CA ASN A 129 -2.39 -13.11 13.41
C ASN A 129 -3.63 -13.80 13.97
N GLY A 130 -3.62 -15.12 13.99
CA GLY A 130 -4.66 -15.91 14.65
C GLY A 130 -4.69 -15.67 16.16
N GLY A 131 -5.87 -15.76 16.74
CA GLY A 131 -6.07 -15.60 18.18
C GLY A 131 -5.48 -16.76 18.98
N GLY A 132 -5.04 -16.48 20.20
CA GLY A 132 -4.59 -17.46 21.17
C GLY A 132 -4.74 -16.91 22.59
N GLN A 133 -4.70 -17.77 23.59
CA GLN A 133 -4.91 -17.44 25.00
C GLN A 133 -6.20 -16.65 25.28
N TRP A 134 -7.35 -17.20 24.87
CA TRP A 134 -8.70 -16.66 25.09
C TRP A 134 -8.97 -15.37 24.32
N ARG A 135 -8.30 -15.19 23.17
CA ARG A 135 -8.37 -13.99 22.33
C ARG A 135 -8.97 -14.28 20.96
N GLY A 136 -9.61 -13.25 20.41
CA GLY A 136 -9.98 -13.21 19.00
C GLY A 136 -8.76 -13.08 18.07
N GLY A 137 -8.99 -13.24 16.78
CA GLY A 137 -7.96 -13.00 15.77
C GLY A 137 -7.71 -11.51 15.55
N GLU A 138 -6.50 -11.17 15.13
CA GLU A 138 -6.10 -9.80 14.83
C GLU A 138 -6.60 -9.37 13.43
N PRO A 139 -6.88 -8.08 13.23
CA PRO A 139 -7.28 -7.58 11.92
C PRO A 139 -6.17 -7.75 10.87
N GLY A 140 -6.57 -7.91 9.62
CA GLY A 140 -5.66 -7.82 8.49
C GLY A 140 -5.26 -6.37 8.21
N TYR A 141 -4.04 -6.19 7.73
CA TYR A 141 -3.47 -4.90 7.35
C TYR A 141 -4.04 -4.43 6.00
N HIS A 142 -3.94 -3.15 5.73
CA HIS A 142 -4.42 -2.51 4.52
C HIS A 142 -3.38 -2.56 3.39
N ALA A 143 -3.83 -2.42 2.13
CA ALA A 143 -2.89 -2.33 1.01
C ALA A 143 -2.38 -0.89 0.82
N ILE A 144 -3.31 0.06 0.68
CA ILE A 144 -3.01 1.47 0.39
C ILE A 144 -3.76 2.38 1.37
N GLN A 145 -3.07 3.34 1.95
CA GLN A 145 -3.68 4.50 2.61
C GLN A 145 -3.59 5.73 1.72
N ASN A 146 -4.74 6.35 1.45
CA ASN A 146 -4.85 7.55 0.63
C ASN A 146 -5.40 8.72 1.44
N ASP A 147 -4.54 9.67 1.76
CA ASP A 147 -4.94 10.86 2.51
C ASP A 147 -5.13 12.09 1.61
N LEU A 148 -4.97 11.93 0.29
CA LEU A 148 -5.10 13.00 -0.70
C LEU A 148 -6.40 12.97 -1.53
N GLY A 149 -7.19 11.91 -1.41
CA GLY A 149 -8.41 11.74 -2.22
C GLY A 149 -8.09 11.59 -3.70
N THR A 150 -8.78 12.35 -4.55
CA THR A 150 -8.75 12.17 -6.02
C THR A 150 -7.44 12.57 -6.69
N LYS A 151 -6.51 13.21 -5.98
CA LYS A 151 -5.14 13.45 -6.46
C LYS A 151 -4.32 12.17 -6.58
N LEU A 152 -4.68 11.12 -5.83
CA LEU A 152 -4.16 9.78 -6.07
C LEU A 152 -4.93 9.17 -7.25
N ILE A 153 -4.20 8.84 -8.30
CA ILE A 153 -4.69 8.16 -9.49
C ILE A 153 -4.15 6.72 -9.47
N ILE A 154 -5.03 5.74 -9.63
CA ILE A 154 -4.62 4.33 -9.67
C ILE A 154 -4.94 3.71 -11.03
N ARG A 155 -3.90 3.09 -11.62
CA ARG A 155 -3.95 2.22 -12.78
C ARG A 155 -3.56 0.82 -12.35
N ASN A 156 -4.56 0.02 -12.01
CA ASN A 156 -4.34 -1.34 -11.52
C ASN A 156 -4.52 -2.36 -12.64
N HIS A 157 -3.40 -2.87 -13.14
CA HIS A 157 -3.32 -4.02 -14.05
C HIS A 157 -3.02 -5.33 -13.31
N GLY A 158 -2.78 -5.27 -12.00
CA GLY A 158 -2.47 -6.40 -11.14
C GLY A 158 -3.53 -6.63 -10.06
N ILE A 159 -3.07 -6.89 -8.83
CA ILE A 159 -3.90 -7.13 -7.66
C ILE A 159 -3.61 -6.09 -6.58
N ILE A 160 -4.67 -5.50 -6.02
CA ILE A 160 -4.60 -4.70 -4.79
C ILE A 160 -5.52 -5.37 -3.77
N ALA A 161 -4.98 -5.69 -2.59
CA ALA A 161 -5.74 -6.41 -1.60
C ALA A 161 -5.42 -6.02 -0.16
N GLY A 162 -6.44 -5.91 0.68
CA GLY A 162 -6.24 -5.96 2.12
C GLY A 162 -5.87 -7.36 2.59
N GLY A 163 -5.20 -7.45 3.73
CA GLY A 163 -4.92 -8.72 4.39
C GLY A 163 -6.19 -9.34 4.94
N GLY A 164 -6.22 -10.67 5.01
CA GLY A 164 -7.26 -11.40 5.71
C GLY A 164 -7.11 -11.26 7.21
N GLY A 165 -8.23 -11.25 7.93
CA GLY A 165 -8.20 -11.29 9.39
C GLY A 165 -7.73 -12.64 9.93
N GLY A 166 -7.08 -12.65 11.08
CA GLY A 166 -6.72 -13.89 11.77
C GLY A 166 -7.96 -14.64 12.25
N GLY A 167 -7.93 -15.97 12.24
CA GLY A 167 -8.98 -16.79 12.83
C GLY A 167 -8.99 -16.69 14.35
N SER A 168 -10.15 -16.86 14.97
CA SER A 168 -10.26 -16.82 16.43
C SER A 168 -9.62 -18.04 17.11
N SER A 169 -9.19 -17.89 18.37
CA SER A 169 -8.92 -19.07 19.21
C SER A 169 -10.21 -19.85 19.52
N ALA A 170 -10.05 -21.05 20.06
CA ALA A 170 -11.16 -21.82 20.62
C ALA A 170 -10.81 -22.32 22.02
N HIS A 171 -11.79 -22.27 22.92
CA HIS A 171 -11.73 -22.94 24.21
C HIS A 171 -12.75 -24.08 24.23
N ARG A 172 -12.34 -25.23 24.79
CA ARG A 172 -13.22 -26.39 24.99
C ARG A 172 -13.02 -26.94 26.39
N GLU A 173 -14.12 -27.08 27.12
CA GLU A 173 -14.15 -27.74 28.43
C GLU A 173 -14.08 -29.28 28.29
N ILE A 174 -13.06 -29.78 27.62
CA ILE A 174 -12.83 -31.22 27.45
C ILE A 174 -11.59 -31.58 28.27
N SER A 175 -11.77 -32.40 29.31
CA SER A 175 -10.69 -32.92 30.17
C SER A 175 -9.73 -31.83 30.70
N GLY A 176 -10.25 -30.89 31.51
CA GLY A 176 -9.44 -29.89 32.21
C GLY A 176 -9.29 -28.53 31.50
N GLY A 177 -10.02 -28.31 30.41
CA GLY A 177 -9.99 -27.06 29.65
C GLY A 177 -8.83 -27.03 28.65
N ARG A 178 -9.14 -27.16 27.36
CA ARG A 178 -8.16 -27.14 26.26
C ARG A 178 -8.34 -25.91 25.40
N GLU A 179 -7.23 -25.42 24.87
CA GLU A 179 -7.22 -24.19 24.11
C GLU A 179 -6.40 -24.31 22.83
N TYR A 180 -6.99 -23.83 21.74
CA TYR A 180 -6.53 -24.00 20.36
C TYR A 180 -6.32 -22.65 19.69
N GLY A 181 -5.20 -22.50 18.99
CA GLY A 181 -4.85 -21.28 18.27
C GLY A 181 -5.56 -21.16 16.93
N GLY A 182 -6.03 -19.96 16.61
CA GLY A 182 -6.63 -19.63 15.32
C GLY A 182 -5.60 -19.58 14.19
N GLY A 183 -6.04 -19.74 12.95
CA GLY A 183 -5.17 -19.66 11.77
C GLY A 183 -4.80 -18.23 11.40
N GLY A 184 -3.61 -18.01 10.86
CA GLY A 184 -3.20 -16.69 10.37
C GLY A 184 -3.98 -16.28 9.10
N GLY A 185 -4.28 -14.99 8.94
CA GLY A 185 -4.89 -14.46 7.72
C GLY A 185 -3.90 -14.42 6.55
N ALA A 186 -4.37 -14.54 5.31
CA ALA A 186 -3.51 -14.38 4.14
C ALA A 186 -3.32 -12.90 3.77
N PRO A 187 -2.12 -12.47 3.35
CA PRO A 187 -0.88 -13.21 3.25
C PRO A 187 -0.07 -13.17 4.57
N LEU A 188 0.63 -14.26 4.89
CA LEU A 188 1.71 -14.29 5.89
C LEU A 188 1.34 -13.88 7.34
N GLY A 189 0.06 -13.88 7.70
CA GLY A 189 -0.38 -13.79 9.09
C GLY A 189 0.07 -15.02 9.87
N LEU A 190 0.48 -14.83 11.13
CA LEU A 190 0.93 -15.93 11.97
C LEU A 190 -0.25 -16.69 12.55
N GLY A 191 -0.10 -18.00 12.73
CA GLY A 191 -1.03 -18.79 13.51
C GLY A 191 -0.98 -18.40 14.99
N GLY A 192 -2.14 -18.39 15.63
CA GLY A 192 -2.25 -18.15 17.07
C GLY A 192 -1.56 -19.25 17.87
N ARG A 193 -0.91 -18.85 18.96
CA ARG A 193 -0.26 -19.79 19.89
C ARG A 193 -1.18 -20.12 21.05
N ALA A 194 -1.36 -21.40 21.33
CA ALA A 194 -2.18 -21.85 22.45
C ALA A 194 -1.52 -23.05 23.16
N PRO A 195 -1.82 -23.27 24.45
CA PRO A 195 -1.22 -24.36 25.24
C PRO A 195 -1.40 -25.76 24.66
N TYR A 196 -2.52 -26.04 23.99
CA TYR A 196 -2.81 -27.38 23.48
C TYR A 196 -2.36 -27.57 22.02
N ALA A 197 -2.77 -26.66 21.13
CA ALA A 197 -2.37 -26.72 19.73
C ALA A 197 -2.35 -25.33 19.09
N ASN A 198 -1.33 -25.08 18.26
CA ASN A 198 -1.15 -23.82 17.55
C ASN A 198 -1.89 -23.85 16.21
N GLY A 199 -2.43 -22.70 15.80
CA GLY A 199 -2.91 -22.52 14.44
C GLY A 199 -1.75 -22.46 13.44
N ASN A 200 -2.07 -22.66 12.17
CA ASN A 200 -1.09 -22.59 11.09
C ASN A 200 -0.88 -21.15 10.61
N ASN A 201 0.34 -20.83 10.20
CA ASN A 201 0.65 -19.60 9.49
C ASN A 201 -0.02 -19.60 8.11
N ALA A 202 -0.38 -18.42 7.62
CA ALA A 202 -0.79 -18.27 6.24
C ALA A 202 0.40 -18.32 5.28
N SER A 203 0.13 -18.79 4.07
CA SER A 203 1.00 -18.56 2.91
C SER A 203 0.69 -17.19 2.29
N ILE A 204 1.30 -16.87 1.14
CA ILE A 204 0.94 -15.67 0.39
C ILE A 204 -0.51 -15.78 -0.13
N ASP A 205 -0.90 -16.93 -0.67
CA ASP A 205 -2.18 -17.07 -1.39
C ASP A 205 -3.29 -17.71 -0.58
N ASN A 206 -2.95 -18.40 0.50
CA ASN A 206 -3.91 -19.16 1.30
C ASN A 206 -3.80 -18.82 2.79
N PRO A 207 -4.94 -18.59 3.47
CA PRO A 207 -4.97 -18.44 4.92
C PRO A 207 -4.54 -19.71 5.64
N GLY A 208 -3.99 -19.53 6.84
CA GLY A 208 -3.70 -20.61 7.75
C GLY A 208 -4.98 -21.24 8.33
N SER A 209 -4.95 -22.55 8.54
CA SER A 209 -6.00 -23.24 9.29
C SER A 209 -5.90 -22.96 10.78
N GLY A 210 -7.03 -22.85 11.47
CA GLY A 210 -7.05 -22.97 12.94
C GLY A 210 -6.72 -24.40 13.36
N ALA A 211 -6.25 -24.57 14.59
CA ALA A 211 -6.09 -25.88 15.19
C ALA A 211 -7.46 -26.45 15.59
N GLU A 212 -7.78 -27.66 15.10
CA GLU A 212 -9.00 -28.42 15.40
C GLU A 212 -10.28 -27.56 15.39
N TYR A 213 -10.66 -27.01 16.55
CA TYR A 213 -11.87 -26.23 16.79
C TYR A 213 -11.71 -24.72 16.58
N ALA A 214 -10.50 -24.22 16.37
CA ALA A 214 -10.23 -22.80 16.22
C ALA A 214 -10.58 -22.29 14.81
N GLY A 215 -10.85 -20.99 14.72
CA GLY A 215 -11.19 -20.33 13.47
C GLY A 215 -10.03 -20.38 12.47
N LYS A 216 -10.36 -20.59 11.19
CA LYS A 216 -9.44 -20.41 10.05
C LYS A 216 -9.19 -18.90 9.82
N GLY A 217 -7.99 -18.55 9.35
CA GLY A 217 -7.73 -17.19 8.86
C GLY A 217 -8.56 -16.84 7.61
N GLY A 218 -8.74 -15.55 7.36
CA GLY A 218 -9.40 -15.03 6.17
C GLY A 218 -8.48 -15.02 4.95
N GLY A 219 -9.05 -15.23 3.75
CA GLY A 219 -8.37 -14.89 2.50
C GLY A 219 -8.18 -13.38 2.37
N TRP A 220 -7.55 -12.92 1.27
CA TRP A 220 -7.36 -11.50 1.03
C TRP A 220 -8.67 -10.71 1.11
N GLY A 221 -8.69 -9.65 1.89
CA GLY A 221 -9.85 -8.79 2.11
C GLY A 221 -11.04 -9.49 2.78
N GLN A 222 -10.82 -10.63 3.44
CA GLN A 222 -11.88 -11.39 4.14
C GLN A 222 -11.62 -11.44 5.64
N ASN A 223 -12.71 -11.50 6.42
CA ASN A 223 -12.62 -11.68 7.87
C ASN A 223 -12.08 -13.08 8.19
N GLY A 224 -11.39 -13.20 9.33
CA GLY A 224 -11.11 -14.49 9.93
C GLY A 224 -12.39 -15.17 10.42
N ALA A 225 -12.39 -16.50 10.45
CA ALA A 225 -13.53 -17.25 10.94
C ALA A 225 -13.66 -17.10 12.46
N ASN A 226 -14.91 -17.04 12.92
CA ASN A 226 -15.27 -17.07 14.33
C ASN A 226 -15.37 -18.52 14.82
N ASP A 227 -15.11 -18.71 16.10
CA ASP A 227 -15.52 -19.87 16.89
C ASP A 227 -15.97 -19.35 18.27
N SER A 228 -15.19 -19.62 19.32
CA SER A 228 -15.45 -19.18 20.69
C SER A 228 -15.24 -17.67 20.87
N TYR A 229 -14.48 -17.06 19.97
CA TYR A 229 -14.18 -15.63 19.92
C TYR A 229 -14.38 -15.08 18.51
N SER A 230 -14.32 -13.76 18.36
CA SER A 230 -14.38 -13.12 17.04
C SER A 230 -13.07 -13.33 16.26
N GLY A 231 -13.19 -13.70 15.00
CA GLY A 231 -12.12 -13.59 14.03
C GLY A 231 -11.79 -12.12 13.77
N GLY A 232 -10.57 -11.89 13.31
CA GLY A 232 -10.08 -10.58 12.92
C GLY A 232 -10.85 -10.03 11.73
N LYS A 233 -10.96 -8.70 11.68
CA LYS A 233 -11.57 -8.02 10.53
C LYS A 233 -10.65 -8.08 9.31
N ALA A 234 -11.26 -8.05 8.13
CA ALA A 234 -10.56 -7.87 6.87
C ALA A 234 -9.83 -6.52 6.82
N GLY A 235 -8.61 -6.53 6.29
CA GLY A 235 -7.93 -5.35 5.81
C GLY A 235 -8.61 -4.76 4.58
N MET A 236 -8.36 -3.49 4.31
CA MET A 236 -8.91 -2.77 3.16
C MET A 236 -7.91 -2.74 2.01
N ALA A 237 -8.41 -2.77 0.78
CA ALA A 237 -7.57 -2.58 -0.40
C ALA A 237 -7.08 -1.12 -0.49
N VAL A 238 -7.98 -0.18 -0.27
CA VAL A 238 -7.68 1.25 -0.13
C VAL A 238 -8.45 1.77 1.08
N ARG A 239 -7.84 2.60 1.92
CA ARG A 239 -8.49 3.23 3.08
C ARG A 239 -8.43 4.75 3.06
N ASN A 240 -9.23 5.34 3.95
CA ASN A 240 -9.39 6.77 4.18
C ASN A 240 -10.16 7.52 3.07
N LYS A 241 -9.52 7.97 1.99
CA LYS A 241 -10.19 8.76 0.93
C LYS A 241 -10.21 8.06 -0.42
N ALA A 242 -11.29 8.26 -1.17
CA ALA A 242 -11.47 7.68 -2.50
C ALA A 242 -10.41 8.23 -3.50
N PRO A 243 -9.65 7.36 -4.18
CA PRO A 243 -8.76 7.75 -5.27
C PRO A 243 -9.55 7.93 -6.58
N THR A 244 -8.87 8.46 -7.59
CA THR A 244 -9.34 8.39 -8.98
C THR A 244 -8.89 7.07 -9.59
N TRP A 245 -9.83 6.23 -9.99
CA TRP A 245 -9.55 4.98 -10.70
C TRP A 245 -9.53 5.22 -12.22
N GLU A 246 -8.36 5.13 -12.83
CA GLU A 246 -8.26 5.06 -14.31
C GLU A 246 -8.38 3.62 -14.79
N VAL A 247 -7.83 2.67 -14.03
CA VAL A 247 -8.02 1.23 -14.24
C VAL A 247 -8.22 0.58 -12.88
N ARG A 248 -9.37 -0.07 -12.66
CA ARG A 248 -9.71 -0.67 -11.35
C ARG A 248 -9.02 -2.02 -11.11
N GLY A 249 -8.90 -2.85 -12.14
CA GLY A 249 -8.26 -4.18 -12.04
C GLY A 249 -8.90 -5.10 -11.01
N THR A 250 -8.09 -6.02 -10.47
CA THR A 250 -8.51 -6.96 -9.43
C THR A 250 -8.32 -6.35 -8.05
N ILE A 251 -9.39 -6.34 -7.25
CA ILE A 251 -9.40 -5.78 -5.89
C ILE A 251 -10.00 -6.78 -4.91
N TYR A 252 -9.33 -6.99 -3.77
CA TYR A 252 -9.87 -7.77 -2.65
C TYR A 252 -9.92 -6.93 -1.36
N GLY A 253 -11.11 -6.77 -0.81
CA GLY A 253 -11.34 -5.91 0.37
C GLY A 253 -11.97 -4.57 0.01
N ALA A 254 -12.36 -3.81 1.04
CA ALA A 254 -13.10 -2.58 0.87
C ALA A 254 -12.24 -1.46 0.25
N VAL A 255 -12.93 -0.53 -0.43
CA VAL A 255 -12.41 0.75 -0.92
C VAL A 255 -13.42 1.86 -0.58
N PRO A 256 -12.99 3.06 -0.19
CA PRO A 256 -13.86 4.21 0.01
C PRO A 256 -14.39 4.78 -1.31
#